data_AF-A0A2V5UWQ0-F1
#
_entry.id   AF-A0A2V5UWQ0-F1
#
_cell.length_a   1.000
_cell.length_b   1.000
_cell.length_c   1.000
_cell.angle_alpha   90.00
_cell.angle_beta   90.00
_cell.angle_gamma   90.00
#
_symmetry.space_group_name_H-M   'P 1'
#
loop_
_entity.id
_entity.type
_entity.pdbx_description
1 polymer ?
#
loop_
_entity_poly.entity_id
_entity_poly.type
_entity_poly.pdbx_seq_one_letter_code
_entity_poly.pdbx_strand_id
1 'polypeptide(L)'
;MGLTEYKRKRDFKKTAEPAGKPLPKKVKGASRFVIQKHAARRLHYDFRLEMEGVLKSWALPKGLPWKRGEKHLAVEVEDHPIDYEDFEGVIPEGQYGGGTVMVWDRGNYHVYGEQPVKSLQEGKLHLVLDGKKAKGEWTLVRIRGRAGEKNQWLILKTGADAKPISKKLEDQSMKTGRTMKQIAEARDAEWESNREEDLSATSKFKTRIREAMRKKAVIPSKVEESRRKSSRVTPRDPSTSLRSAQDDRLSDLPSAKARFVEPMKAKLVEKPPVTGDWMYELKFDGIRLIAVKSGEKVSLLSRNQNELGARFPEIVEAVKSLPAHECVIDGEVVALDKEGRSSFQLLQAREMEGRTSPVYFYAFDLLQLDGKSLLSLPLEARKNLLEKLGATVVPTCRDDRGDPIRYSGAIGGDAELLLDEVKRHGLEGIIGKQRTSVYEAGRRSGAWIKLKCIQQQEFVIGGYTPPQGARKHFGAILVGYYDNKKLVFAGKVGTGFSANLLSMLHEKLREEQREDCPFVDLPSKQNGQWIQGITPSMMRKMHWVNPKFVKSSSLSGRATKNYVLQCSSDYAKTKNRVTSFAKRRPHHSLIGDGEGTDRRSTINHLPQIDMTKQVS
;
A
#
# COMPACT_ATOMS: atom_id res chain seq x y z
N MET A 1 -39.70 -13.51 -17.04
CA MET A 1 -40.17 -14.51 -18.02
C MET A 1 -38.97 -14.98 -18.81
N GLY A 2 -38.26 -15.99 -18.31
CA GLY A 2 -36.99 -16.45 -18.85
C GLY A 2 -37.18 -17.77 -19.60
N LEU A 3 -36.76 -17.81 -20.87
CA LEU A 3 -36.51 -18.96 -21.77
C LEU A 3 -37.50 -20.15 -21.85
N THR A 4 -38.49 -20.30 -20.98
CA THR A 4 -39.44 -21.43 -20.98
C THR A 4 -40.32 -21.40 -22.22
N GLU A 5 -40.84 -20.22 -22.58
CA GLU A 5 -41.66 -20.05 -23.78
C GLU A 5 -40.83 -20.16 -25.07
N TYR A 6 -39.56 -19.73 -25.03
CA TYR A 6 -38.58 -19.85 -26.11
C TYR A 6 -38.22 -21.32 -26.39
N LYS A 7 -38.01 -22.12 -25.34
CA LYS A 7 -37.72 -23.56 -25.45
C LYS A 7 -38.97 -24.38 -25.82
N ARG A 8 -40.17 -23.95 -25.41
CA ARG A 8 -41.43 -24.63 -25.76
C ARG A 8 -41.83 -24.42 -27.22
N LYS A 9 -41.52 -23.25 -27.81
CA LYS A 9 -41.87 -22.91 -29.18
C LYS A 9 -40.90 -23.45 -30.24
N ARG A 10 -39.83 -24.16 -29.86
CA ARG A 10 -38.73 -24.53 -30.78
C ARG A 10 -38.32 -25.99 -30.61
N ASP A 11 -38.28 -26.70 -31.74
CA ASP A 11 -37.77 -28.05 -31.82
C ASP A 11 -36.29 -28.01 -32.24
N PHE A 12 -35.40 -28.11 -31.25
CA PHE A 12 -33.95 -28.03 -31.44
C PHE A 12 -33.33 -29.22 -32.19
N LYS A 13 -34.13 -30.21 -32.61
CA LYS A 13 -33.70 -31.22 -33.59
C LYS A 13 -33.79 -30.72 -35.03
N LYS A 14 -34.51 -29.62 -35.27
CA LYS A 14 -34.72 -29.03 -36.61
C LYS A 14 -34.10 -27.64 -36.80
N THR A 15 -33.57 -27.02 -35.75
CA THR A 15 -32.95 -25.68 -35.80
C THR A 15 -31.53 -25.69 -35.24
N ALA A 16 -30.61 -24.98 -35.92
CA ALA A 16 -29.23 -24.77 -35.49
C ALA A 16 -29.07 -23.66 -34.42
N GLU A 17 -30.17 -23.20 -33.84
CA GLU A 17 -30.14 -22.18 -32.79
C GLU A 17 -29.65 -22.74 -31.44
N PRO A 18 -28.79 -22.02 -30.69
CA PRO A 18 -28.21 -22.51 -29.45
C PRO A 18 -29.26 -22.61 -28.31
N ALA A 19 -29.32 -23.77 -27.65
CA ALA A 19 -30.34 -24.11 -26.64
C ALA A 19 -30.24 -23.37 -25.28
N GLY A 20 -29.24 -22.48 -25.09
CA GLY A 20 -28.97 -21.80 -23.82
C GLY A 20 -28.45 -22.77 -22.73
N LYS A 21 -27.33 -22.42 -22.09
CA LYS A 21 -26.67 -23.29 -21.09
C LYS A 21 -27.60 -23.63 -19.91
N PRO A 22 -27.56 -24.87 -19.37
CA PRO A 22 -28.34 -25.24 -18.19
C PRO A 22 -27.87 -24.47 -16.95
N LEU A 23 -28.79 -24.24 -16.00
CA LEU A 23 -28.48 -23.61 -14.71
C LEU A 23 -27.41 -24.42 -13.95
N PRO A 24 -26.44 -23.77 -13.29
CA PRO A 24 -25.37 -24.44 -12.56
C PRO A 24 -25.88 -25.17 -11.31
N LYS A 25 -25.12 -26.18 -10.85
CA LYS A 25 -25.45 -26.99 -9.65
C LYS A 25 -25.36 -26.12 -8.38
N LYS A 26 -26.28 -26.35 -7.41
CA LYS A 26 -26.22 -25.75 -6.07
C LYS A 26 -24.96 -26.20 -5.33
N VAL A 27 -24.36 -25.28 -4.58
CA VAL A 27 -23.25 -25.56 -3.66
C VAL A 27 -23.81 -26.29 -2.43
N LYS A 28 -23.19 -27.39 -2.00
CA LYS A 28 -23.54 -28.03 -0.72
C LYS A 28 -22.99 -27.17 0.43
N GLY A 29 -23.86 -26.70 1.33
CA GLY A 29 -23.48 -26.20 2.65
C GLY A 29 -23.48 -24.69 2.90
N ALA A 30 -23.57 -23.84 1.89
CA ALA A 30 -23.80 -22.39 2.01
C ALA A 30 -24.06 -21.84 0.60
N SER A 31 -25.13 -21.07 0.40
CA SER A 31 -25.50 -20.54 -0.91
C SER A 31 -26.14 -19.16 -0.82
N ARG A 32 -26.01 -18.46 0.31
CA ARG A 32 -26.64 -17.16 0.48
C ARG A 32 -25.71 -16.03 0.09
N PHE A 33 -26.29 -14.98 -0.47
CA PHE A 33 -25.61 -13.71 -0.64
C PHE A 33 -26.43 -12.61 0.00
N VAL A 34 -25.74 -11.58 0.44
CA VAL A 34 -26.33 -10.32 0.87
C VAL A 34 -25.61 -9.18 0.17
N ILE A 35 -26.36 -8.15 -0.19
CA ILE A 35 -25.84 -6.86 -0.63
C ILE A 35 -26.33 -5.84 0.37
N GLN A 36 -25.42 -5.18 1.06
CA GLN A 36 -25.74 -4.08 1.96
C GLN A 36 -25.40 -2.75 1.29
N LYS A 37 -26.32 -1.79 1.35
CA LYS A 37 -26.06 -0.41 0.90
C LYS A 37 -25.56 0.36 2.12
N HIS A 38 -24.37 0.94 1.99
CA HIS A 38 -23.66 1.53 3.11
C HIS A 38 -23.38 3.01 2.85
N ALA A 39 -24.08 3.86 3.59
CA ALA A 39 -23.90 5.31 3.61
C ALA A 39 -22.84 5.71 4.65
N ALA A 40 -21.60 5.30 4.40
CA ALA A 40 -20.42 5.76 5.14
C ALA A 40 -19.96 7.13 4.62
N ARG A 41 -18.66 7.48 4.79
CA ARG A 41 -18.04 8.68 4.15
C ARG A 41 -18.35 8.78 2.66
N ARG A 42 -18.49 7.64 1.98
CA ARG A 42 -18.96 7.52 0.60
C ARG A 42 -19.95 6.37 0.51
N LEU A 43 -21.01 6.57 -0.27
CA LEU A 43 -21.99 5.53 -0.57
C LEU A 43 -21.32 4.40 -1.36
N HIS A 44 -21.49 3.16 -0.90
CA HIS A 44 -21.06 1.96 -1.61
C HIS A 44 -21.99 0.79 -1.28
N TYR A 45 -21.80 -0.33 -1.99
CA TYR A 45 -22.55 -1.56 -1.78
C TYR A 45 -21.60 -2.65 -1.33
N ASP A 46 -21.78 -3.19 -0.14
CA ASP A 46 -21.05 -4.34 0.35
C ASP A 46 -21.72 -5.62 -0.19
N PHE A 47 -21.10 -6.23 -1.19
CA PHE A 47 -21.51 -7.52 -1.74
C PHE A 47 -20.83 -8.64 -0.98
N ARG A 48 -21.61 -9.56 -0.43
CA ARG A 48 -21.10 -10.62 0.43
C ARG A 48 -21.65 -11.98 0.03
N LEU A 49 -20.78 -12.99 0.05
CA LEU A 49 -21.10 -14.37 -0.27
C LEU A 49 -20.79 -15.25 0.93
N GLU A 50 -21.77 -16.03 1.39
CA GLU A 50 -21.57 -17.05 2.41
C GLU A 50 -20.74 -18.20 1.82
N MET A 51 -19.54 -18.42 2.38
CA MET A 51 -18.61 -19.48 1.99
C MET A 51 -17.77 -19.89 3.21
N GLU A 52 -17.59 -21.19 3.42
CA GLU A 52 -16.73 -21.74 4.50
C GLU A 52 -17.07 -21.22 5.92
N GLY A 53 -18.35 -20.98 6.21
CA GLY A 53 -18.78 -20.52 7.54
C GLY A 53 -18.59 -19.02 7.81
N VAL A 54 -18.21 -18.23 6.80
CA VAL A 54 -18.03 -16.77 6.88
C VAL A 54 -18.64 -16.05 5.67
N LEU A 55 -18.77 -14.73 5.75
CA LEU A 55 -19.15 -13.86 4.64
C LEU A 55 -17.90 -13.29 3.95
N LYS A 56 -17.54 -13.86 2.80
CA LYS A 56 -16.54 -13.28 1.89
C LYS A 56 -17.09 -11.99 1.30
N SER A 57 -16.37 -10.89 1.43
CA SER A 57 -16.94 -9.56 1.31
C SER A 57 -16.19 -8.64 0.35
N TRP A 58 -16.93 -7.89 -0.46
CA TRP A 58 -16.39 -6.90 -1.40
C TRP A 58 -17.18 -5.60 -1.33
N ALA A 59 -16.48 -4.46 -1.26
CA ALA A 59 -17.07 -3.14 -1.41
C ALA A 59 -17.15 -2.75 -2.89
N LEU A 60 -18.35 -2.46 -3.39
CA LEU A 60 -18.65 -2.05 -4.76
C LEU A 60 -19.09 -0.57 -4.78
N PRO A 61 -18.18 0.38 -5.10
CA PRO A 61 -18.51 1.81 -5.07
C PRO A 61 -19.65 2.21 -6.03
N LYS A 62 -19.81 1.48 -7.14
CA LYS A 62 -20.86 1.70 -8.16
C LYS A 62 -21.97 0.66 -8.12
N GLY A 63 -21.99 -0.23 -7.11
CA GLY A 63 -22.91 -1.36 -7.05
C GLY A 63 -22.67 -2.39 -8.16
N LEU A 64 -23.64 -3.26 -8.41
CA LEU A 64 -23.56 -4.25 -9.48
C LEU A 64 -23.68 -3.60 -10.88
N PRO A 65 -22.94 -4.08 -11.89
CA PRO A 65 -23.16 -3.70 -13.29
C PRO A 65 -24.43 -4.35 -13.82
N TRP A 66 -25.18 -3.67 -14.69
CA TRP A 66 -26.48 -4.13 -15.18
C TRP A 66 -26.50 -4.40 -16.69
N LYS A 67 -25.63 -3.73 -17.45
CA LYS A 67 -25.48 -3.93 -18.89
C LYS A 67 -24.42 -5.00 -19.17
N ARG A 68 -24.68 -5.92 -20.11
CA ARG A 68 -23.74 -6.98 -20.47
C ARG A 68 -22.41 -6.38 -20.92
N GLY A 69 -21.31 -6.90 -20.36
CA GLY A 69 -19.95 -6.41 -20.63
C GLY A 69 -19.53 -5.22 -19.77
N GLU A 70 -20.45 -4.60 -19.03
CA GLU A 70 -20.11 -3.57 -18.04
C GLU A 70 -19.34 -4.18 -16.86
N LYS A 71 -18.33 -3.46 -16.39
CA LYS A 71 -17.41 -3.88 -15.33
C LYS A 71 -17.36 -2.82 -14.23
N HIS A 72 -17.56 -3.23 -13.00
CA HIS A 72 -17.40 -2.38 -11.82
C HIS A 72 -16.29 -2.92 -10.92
N LEU A 73 -15.63 -2.02 -10.20
CA LEU A 73 -14.63 -2.37 -9.20
C LEU A 73 -15.31 -3.03 -8.00
N ALA A 74 -14.73 -4.11 -7.51
CA ALA A 74 -15.09 -4.82 -6.29
C ALA A 74 -13.82 -4.94 -5.42
N VAL A 75 -13.75 -4.18 -4.33
CA VAL A 75 -12.59 -4.17 -3.43
C VAL A 75 -12.81 -5.21 -2.34
N GLU A 76 -11.97 -6.24 -2.27
CA GLU A 76 -12.07 -7.25 -1.21
C GLU A 76 -11.78 -6.62 0.16
N VAL A 77 -12.70 -6.84 1.10
CA VAL A 77 -12.60 -6.40 2.50
C VAL A 77 -12.52 -7.62 3.41
N GLU A 78 -12.35 -7.39 4.70
CA GLU A 78 -12.21 -8.48 5.69
C GLU A 78 -13.45 -9.38 5.71
N ASP A 79 -13.27 -10.65 6.11
CA ASP A 79 -14.37 -11.59 6.27
C ASP A 79 -15.27 -11.15 7.43
N HIS A 80 -16.58 -11.36 7.28
CA HIS A 80 -17.56 -11.00 8.31
C HIS A 80 -18.25 -12.27 8.87
N PRO A 81 -18.69 -12.28 10.14
CA PRO A 81 -19.52 -13.35 10.69
C PRO A 81 -20.83 -13.51 9.89
N ILE A 82 -21.37 -14.74 9.83
CA ILE A 82 -22.65 -15.02 9.12
C ILE A 82 -23.78 -14.15 9.65
N ASP A 83 -23.87 -13.95 10.96
CA ASP A 83 -24.90 -13.13 11.60
C ASP A 83 -24.93 -11.67 11.10
N TYR A 84 -23.82 -11.20 10.53
CA TYR A 84 -23.74 -9.87 9.93
C TYR A 84 -24.61 -9.75 8.66
N GLU A 85 -25.07 -10.86 8.06
CA GLU A 85 -25.97 -10.84 6.90
C GLU A 85 -27.29 -10.13 7.19
N ASP A 86 -27.75 -10.21 8.44
CA ASP A 86 -28.99 -9.58 8.88
C ASP A 86 -28.76 -8.19 9.48
N PHE A 87 -27.53 -7.68 9.54
CA PHE A 87 -27.28 -6.36 10.12
C PHE A 87 -27.85 -5.23 9.25
N GLU A 88 -28.70 -4.41 9.85
CA GLU A 88 -29.28 -3.17 9.31
C GLU A 88 -29.41 -2.18 10.46
N GLY A 89 -28.82 -0.99 10.33
CA GLY A 89 -28.75 -0.03 11.43
C GLY A 89 -27.71 1.05 11.20
N VAL A 90 -27.25 1.69 12.28
CA VAL A 90 -26.26 2.77 12.25
C VAL A 90 -24.99 2.32 12.94
N ILE A 91 -23.85 2.44 12.25
CA ILE A 91 -22.53 2.27 12.86
C ILE A 91 -22.11 3.66 13.37
N PRO A 92 -21.78 3.81 14.67
CA PRO A 92 -21.46 5.13 15.25
C PRO A 92 -20.33 5.86 14.52
N GLU A 93 -20.43 7.19 14.45
CA GLU A 93 -19.38 8.02 13.87
C GLU A 93 -18.05 7.85 14.63
N GLY A 94 -16.96 7.66 13.89
CA GLY A 94 -15.63 7.40 14.45
C GLY A 94 -15.30 5.91 14.63
N GLN A 95 -16.29 5.02 14.54
CA GLN A 95 -16.05 3.57 14.45
C GLN A 95 -15.67 3.16 13.02
N TYR A 96 -15.01 2.01 12.88
CA TYR A 96 -14.67 1.46 11.58
C TYR A 96 -15.94 1.15 10.78
N GLY A 97 -16.08 1.77 9.61
CA GLY A 97 -17.31 1.69 8.81
C GLY A 97 -18.46 2.56 9.33
N GLY A 98 -18.19 3.63 10.09
CA GLY A 98 -19.23 4.55 10.57
C GLY A 98 -20.14 5.07 9.44
N GLY A 99 -21.45 4.93 9.63
CA GLY A 99 -22.47 5.18 8.60
C GLY A 99 -23.72 4.33 8.78
N THR A 100 -24.76 4.64 8.01
CA THR A 100 -25.98 3.84 8.00
C THR A 100 -25.84 2.66 7.04
N VAL A 101 -26.22 1.47 7.47
CA VAL A 101 -26.18 0.21 6.69
C VAL A 101 -27.59 -0.30 6.48
N MET A 102 -27.96 -0.57 5.22
CA MET A 102 -29.23 -1.18 4.83
C MET A 102 -28.99 -2.54 4.18
N VAL A 103 -29.80 -3.55 4.51
CA VAL A 103 -29.86 -4.80 3.75
C VAL A 103 -30.59 -4.53 2.43
N TRP A 104 -29.82 -4.27 1.37
CA TRP A 104 -30.32 -3.81 0.09
C TRP A 104 -30.80 -4.93 -0.82
N ASP A 105 -30.17 -6.10 -0.79
CA ASP A 105 -30.72 -7.33 -1.39
C ASP A 105 -30.19 -8.57 -0.67
N ARG A 106 -30.92 -9.67 -0.76
CA ARG A 106 -30.49 -10.97 -0.26
C ARG A 106 -31.14 -12.08 -1.04
N GLY A 107 -30.47 -13.22 -1.15
CA GLY A 107 -31.00 -14.38 -1.84
C GLY A 107 -29.99 -15.50 -1.94
N ASN A 108 -30.19 -16.36 -2.93
CA ASN A 108 -29.28 -17.47 -3.18
C ASN A 108 -28.36 -17.17 -4.37
N TYR A 109 -27.12 -17.62 -4.29
CA TYR A 109 -26.20 -17.60 -5.43
C TYR A 109 -25.79 -19.03 -5.81
N HIS A 110 -25.44 -19.20 -7.08
CA HIS A 110 -24.89 -20.44 -7.62
C HIS A 110 -23.57 -20.13 -8.32
N VAL A 111 -22.61 -21.06 -8.28
CA VAL A 111 -21.31 -20.89 -8.95
C VAL A 111 -21.18 -21.93 -10.06
N TYR A 112 -20.78 -21.50 -11.25
CA TYR A 112 -20.39 -22.44 -12.31
C TYR A 112 -19.01 -23.04 -11.99
N GLY A 113 -18.93 -24.33 -11.69
CA GLY A 113 -17.69 -25.07 -11.38
C GLY A 113 -17.91 -26.19 -10.34
N GLU A 114 -16.89 -27.01 -10.07
CA GLU A 114 -17.00 -28.13 -9.12
C GLU A 114 -16.83 -27.69 -7.65
N GLN A 115 -16.13 -26.58 -7.35
CA GLN A 115 -15.91 -26.08 -5.99
C GLN A 115 -15.78 -24.54 -5.93
N PRO A 116 -16.70 -23.81 -5.27
CA PRO A 116 -16.67 -22.34 -5.18
C PRO A 116 -15.40 -21.76 -4.56
N VAL A 117 -14.89 -22.40 -3.50
CA VAL A 117 -13.68 -21.97 -2.80
C VAL A 117 -12.47 -22.02 -3.73
N LYS A 118 -12.37 -23.09 -4.52
CA LYS A 118 -11.31 -23.25 -5.50
C LYS A 118 -11.39 -22.18 -6.59
N SER A 119 -12.60 -21.90 -7.11
CA SER A 119 -12.82 -20.82 -8.08
C SER A 119 -12.50 -19.43 -7.51
N LEU A 120 -12.76 -19.20 -6.22
CA LEU A 120 -12.35 -17.99 -5.52
C LEU A 120 -10.81 -17.90 -5.42
N GLN A 121 -10.12 -18.98 -5.06
CA GLN A 121 -8.66 -19.03 -4.96
C GLN A 121 -7.97 -18.82 -6.32
N GLU A 122 -8.49 -19.43 -7.37
CA GLU A 122 -8.04 -19.25 -8.76
C GLU A 122 -8.32 -17.83 -9.29
N GLY A 123 -9.12 -17.05 -8.56
CA GLY A 123 -9.38 -15.65 -8.89
C GLY A 123 -10.47 -15.46 -9.93
N LYS A 124 -11.39 -16.41 -10.09
CA LYS A 124 -12.49 -16.29 -11.05
C LYS A 124 -13.73 -17.03 -10.58
N LEU A 125 -14.77 -16.29 -10.20
CA LEU A 125 -16.07 -16.81 -9.80
C LEU A 125 -17.13 -16.44 -10.83
N HIS A 126 -17.74 -17.45 -11.44
CA HIS A 126 -18.89 -17.28 -12.31
C HIS A 126 -20.17 -17.48 -11.48
N LEU A 127 -20.89 -16.40 -11.19
CA LEU A 127 -22.00 -16.35 -10.25
C LEU A 127 -23.35 -16.24 -10.98
N VAL A 128 -24.35 -16.98 -10.51
CA VAL A 128 -25.77 -16.78 -10.83
C VAL A 128 -26.48 -16.36 -9.56
N LEU A 129 -26.89 -15.09 -9.50
CA LEU A 129 -27.63 -14.53 -8.38
C LEU A 129 -29.13 -14.71 -8.59
N ASP A 130 -29.81 -15.18 -7.55
CA ASP A 130 -31.27 -15.22 -7.42
C ASP A 130 -31.67 -14.50 -6.13
N GLY A 131 -31.52 -13.17 -6.14
CA GLY A 131 -32.02 -12.26 -5.11
C GLY A 131 -33.36 -11.65 -5.46
N LYS A 132 -33.90 -10.77 -4.61
CA LYS A 132 -35.16 -10.07 -4.95
C LYS A 132 -34.92 -8.96 -5.96
N LYS A 133 -33.74 -8.32 -5.93
CA LYS A 133 -33.36 -7.24 -6.85
C LYS A 133 -32.34 -7.68 -7.90
N ALA A 134 -31.28 -8.37 -7.48
CA ALA A 134 -30.21 -8.87 -8.34
C ALA A 134 -30.54 -10.29 -8.82
N LYS A 135 -30.97 -10.40 -10.09
CA LYS A 135 -31.22 -11.68 -10.75
C LYS A 135 -30.46 -11.81 -12.06
N GLY A 136 -29.74 -12.91 -12.23
CA GLY A 136 -28.98 -13.22 -13.45
C GLY A 136 -27.52 -13.55 -13.19
N GLU A 137 -26.70 -13.44 -14.23
CA GLU A 137 -25.30 -13.90 -14.19
C GLU A 137 -24.30 -12.76 -14.15
N TRP A 138 -23.34 -12.88 -13.24
CA TRP A 138 -22.17 -12.03 -13.06
C TRP A 138 -20.91 -12.88 -12.98
N THR A 139 -19.76 -12.27 -13.26
CA THR A 139 -18.46 -12.91 -13.02
C THR A 139 -17.61 -11.99 -12.17
N LEU A 140 -17.13 -12.50 -11.05
CA LEU A 140 -16.13 -11.85 -10.22
C LEU A 140 -14.74 -12.34 -10.65
N VAL A 141 -13.89 -11.45 -11.13
CA VAL A 141 -12.54 -11.78 -11.60
C VAL A 141 -11.53 -11.03 -10.78
N ARG A 142 -10.61 -11.76 -10.15
CA ARG A 142 -9.47 -11.22 -9.45
C ARG A 142 -8.51 -10.69 -10.49
N ILE A 143 -8.25 -9.40 -10.41
CA ILE A 143 -7.16 -8.81 -11.16
C ILE A 143 -5.88 -9.20 -10.41
N ARG A 144 -4.86 -9.65 -11.12
CA ARG A 144 -3.54 -9.84 -10.52
C ARG A 144 -3.03 -8.50 -9.99
N GLY A 145 -3.18 -8.29 -8.70
CA GLY A 145 -2.46 -7.28 -7.94
C GLY A 145 -1.02 -7.73 -7.70
N ARG A 146 -0.17 -6.80 -7.25
CA ARG A 146 1.21 -7.13 -6.84
C ARG A 146 1.20 -7.99 -5.57
N ALA A 147 2.24 -8.80 -5.37
CA ALA A 147 2.35 -9.68 -4.22
C ALA A 147 2.28 -8.87 -2.90
N GLY A 148 1.18 -9.02 -2.14
CA GLY A 148 0.94 -8.36 -0.86
C GLY A 148 -0.19 -7.33 -0.83
N GLU A 149 -0.79 -6.97 -1.98
CA GLU A 149 -2.00 -6.14 -2.02
C GLU A 149 -3.27 -6.98 -1.75
N LYS A 150 -4.23 -6.41 -1.01
CA LYS A 150 -5.59 -6.98 -0.87
C LYS A 150 -6.15 -7.19 -2.28
N ASN A 151 -6.67 -8.39 -2.59
CA ASN A 151 -6.96 -8.71 -3.98
C ASN A 151 -8.04 -7.76 -4.52
N GLN A 152 -7.73 -7.07 -5.62
CA GLN A 152 -8.71 -6.24 -6.31
C GLN A 152 -9.49 -7.10 -7.30
N TRP A 153 -10.80 -7.03 -7.22
CA TRP A 153 -11.69 -7.78 -8.08
C TRP A 153 -12.46 -6.84 -9.01
N LEU A 154 -12.83 -7.35 -10.17
CA LEU A 154 -13.86 -6.78 -11.01
C LEU A 154 -15.08 -7.65 -10.95
N ILE A 155 -16.24 -7.04 -10.78
CA ILE A 155 -17.51 -7.71 -11.07
C ILE A 155 -17.97 -7.29 -12.47
N LEU A 156 -18.26 -8.28 -13.31
CA LEU A 156 -18.68 -8.10 -14.68
C LEU A 156 -20.08 -8.66 -14.86
N LYS A 157 -20.94 -7.95 -15.59
CA LYS A 157 -22.22 -8.51 -16.01
C LYS A 157 -21.99 -9.43 -17.22
N THR A 158 -22.07 -10.74 -17.02
CA THR A 158 -21.76 -11.73 -18.07
C THR A 158 -22.99 -12.32 -18.74
N GLY A 159 -24.11 -12.41 -18.04
CA GLY A 159 -25.41 -12.77 -18.63
C GLY A 159 -26.05 -11.60 -19.39
N ALA A 160 -27.24 -11.82 -19.96
CA ALA A 160 -28.01 -10.78 -20.64
C ALA A 160 -28.25 -9.54 -19.77
N ASP A 161 -28.47 -8.39 -20.41
CA ASP A 161 -28.79 -7.12 -19.76
C ASP A 161 -29.93 -7.31 -18.75
N ALA A 162 -29.69 -6.85 -17.52
CA ALA A 162 -30.71 -6.81 -16.50
C ALA A 162 -31.30 -5.40 -16.47
N LYS A 163 -32.62 -5.29 -16.34
CA LYS A 163 -33.28 -3.98 -16.25
C LYS A 163 -32.75 -3.24 -15.02
N PRO A 164 -32.31 -1.97 -15.16
CA PRO A 164 -31.94 -1.15 -14.02
C PRO A 164 -33.08 -1.08 -13.00
N ILE A 165 -32.73 -1.14 -11.72
CA ILE A 165 -33.70 -1.10 -10.63
C ILE A 165 -34.34 0.30 -10.58
N SER A 166 -35.63 0.36 -10.26
CA SER A 166 -36.33 1.64 -10.11
C SER A 166 -35.79 2.41 -8.90
N LYS A 167 -35.77 3.75 -8.95
CA LYS A 167 -35.30 4.59 -7.83
C LYS A 167 -36.00 4.28 -6.50
N LYS A 168 -37.25 3.82 -6.54
CA LYS A 168 -38.01 3.40 -5.36
C LYS A 168 -37.43 2.14 -4.73
N LEU A 169 -37.19 1.09 -5.53
CA LEU A 169 -36.59 -0.15 -5.05
C LEU A 169 -35.11 0.03 -4.66
N GLU A 170 -34.43 1.00 -5.27
CA GLU A 170 -33.04 1.35 -4.95
C GLU A 170 -32.87 1.92 -3.53
N ASP A 171 -33.91 2.54 -2.98
CA ASP A 171 -33.92 3.15 -1.65
C ASP A 171 -34.83 2.40 -0.66
N GLN A 172 -35.08 1.10 -0.86
CA GLN A 172 -35.90 0.29 0.04
C GLN A 172 -35.13 -0.93 0.55
N SER A 173 -35.14 -1.15 1.87
CA SER A 173 -34.60 -2.33 2.53
C SER A 173 -35.39 -3.58 2.15
N MET A 174 -34.67 -4.68 1.89
CA MET A 174 -35.30 -5.99 1.68
C MET A 174 -35.58 -6.74 2.98
N LYS A 175 -35.03 -6.27 4.11
CA LYS A 175 -35.30 -6.81 5.44
C LYS A 175 -36.55 -6.17 6.04
N THR A 176 -36.64 -4.84 6.01
CA THR A 176 -37.68 -4.08 6.74
C THR A 176 -38.61 -3.27 5.86
N GLY A 177 -38.31 -3.11 4.56
CA GLY A 177 -39.06 -2.23 3.65
C GLY A 177 -38.80 -0.74 3.84
N ARG A 178 -38.00 -0.36 4.86
CA ARG A 178 -37.68 1.03 5.21
C ARG A 178 -36.70 1.66 4.22
N THR A 179 -36.70 2.98 4.13
CA THR A 179 -35.71 3.73 3.35
C THR A 179 -34.42 3.96 4.11
N MET A 180 -33.33 4.36 3.42
CA MET A 180 -32.06 4.65 4.08
C MET A 180 -32.21 5.73 5.14
N LYS A 181 -33.02 6.74 4.84
CA LYS A 181 -33.31 7.84 5.75
C LYS A 181 -34.06 7.36 6.99
N GLN A 182 -35.06 6.51 6.82
CA GLN A 182 -35.83 5.95 7.95
C GLN A 182 -34.96 5.08 8.87
N ILE A 183 -34.01 4.32 8.32
CA ILE A 183 -33.05 3.52 9.11
C ILE A 183 -32.08 4.43 9.87
N ALA A 184 -31.60 5.51 9.23
CA ALA A 184 -30.71 6.47 9.88
C ALA A 184 -31.38 7.23 11.04
N GLU A 185 -32.67 7.57 10.89
CA GLU A 185 -33.45 8.30 11.89
C GLU A 185 -33.89 7.43 13.07
N ALA A 186 -34.21 6.16 12.82
CA ALA A 186 -34.75 5.27 13.85
C ALA A 186 -33.69 4.82 14.88
N ARG A 187 -32.40 4.75 14.51
CA ARG A 187 -31.26 4.34 15.39
C ARG A 187 -31.54 3.10 16.25
N ASP A 188 -32.35 2.20 15.73
CA ASP A 188 -32.92 1.04 16.43
C ASP A 188 -31.94 -0.13 16.58
N ALA A 189 -30.83 -0.11 15.84
CA ALA A 189 -29.71 -1.03 15.99
C ALA A 189 -28.38 -0.26 15.80
N GLU A 190 -27.62 -0.10 16.87
CA GLU A 190 -26.25 0.41 16.84
C GLU A 190 -25.28 -0.75 17.02
N TRP A 191 -24.32 -0.89 16.11
CA TRP A 191 -23.32 -1.96 16.19
C TRP A 191 -22.17 -1.53 17.12
N GLU A 192 -22.08 -2.18 18.28
CA GLU A 192 -20.93 -2.08 19.18
C GLU A 192 -19.98 -3.26 18.93
N SER A 193 -18.74 -2.97 18.54
CA SER A 193 -17.71 -4.02 18.46
C SER A 193 -17.33 -4.43 19.88
N ASN A 194 -17.99 -5.45 20.43
CA ASN A 194 -17.64 -6.00 21.74
C ASN A 194 -16.19 -6.48 21.76
N ARG A 195 -15.34 -5.73 22.48
CA ARG A 195 -14.11 -6.23 23.10
C ARG A 195 -14.19 -5.89 24.58
N GLU A 196 -13.95 -6.87 25.44
CA GLU A 196 -14.06 -6.79 26.90
C GLU A 196 -13.30 -5.58 27.47
N GLU A 197 -13.92 -4.95 28.48
CA GLU A 197 -13.55 -3.66 29.06
C GLU A 197 -12.23 -3.68 29.85
N ASP A 198 -11.29 -2.79 29.48
CA ASP A 198 -10.08 -2.50 30.26
C ASP A 198 -10.39 -1.40 31.32
N LEU A 199 -10.51 -1.82 32.59
CA LEU A 199 -10.84 -0.98 33.76
C LEU A 199 -9.66 -0.15 34.28
N SER A 200 -8.80 0.38 33.41
CA SER A 200 -7.68 1.22 33.82
C SER A 200 -8.13 2.61 34.31
N ALA A 201 -7.35 3.21 35.22
CA ALA A 201 -7.61 4.53 35.82
C ALA A 201 -7.80 5.67 34.79
N THR A 202 -7.27 5.49 33.57
CA THR A 202 -7.43 6.40 32.43
C THR A 202 -8.87 6.42 31.89
N SER A 203 -9.62 5.33 32.05
CA SER A 203 -11.04 5.23 31.68
C SER A 203 -11.92 6.03 32.65
N LYS A 204 -11.67 5.91 33.96
CA LYS A 204 -12.36 6.71 35.00
C LYS A 204 -12.10 8.22 34.85
N PHE A 205 -10.92 8.59 34.35
CA PHE A 205 -10.58 9.99 34.03
C PHE A 205 -11.36 10.52 32.81
N LYS A 206 -11.50 9.72 31.73
CA LYS A 206 -12.31 10.09 30.55
C LYS A 206 -13.80 10.23 30.88
N THR A 207 -14.33 9.42 31.81
CA THR A 207 -15.72 9.50 32.25
C THR A 207 -16.01 10.79 33.03
N ARG A 208 -15.09 11.23 33.91
CA ARG A 208 -15.22 12.50 34.65
C ARG A 208 -15.14 13.74 33.74
N ILE A 209 -14.34 13.70 32.67
CA ILE A 209 -14.29 14.77 31.66
C ILE A 209 -15.61 14.83 30.87
N ARG A 210 -16.20 13.68 30.53
CA ARG A 210 -17.51 13.58 29.84
C ARG A 210 -18.65 14.22 30.65
N GLU A 211 -18.71 14.01 31.96
CA GLU A 211 -19.74 14.60 32.83
C GLU A 211 -19.61 16.13 32.96
N ALA A 212 -18.37 16.64 33.01
CA ALA A 212 -18.11 18.08 33.05
C ALA A 212 -18.51 18.79 31.75
N MET A 213 -18.36 18.12 30.60
CA MET A 213 -18.76 18.68 29.29
C MET A 213 -20.28 18.68 29.08
N ARG A 214 -20.99 17.70 29.64
CA ARG A 214 -22.45 17.58 29.51
C ARG A 214 -23.22 18.69 30.26
N LYS A 215 -22.65 19.21 31.36
CA LYS A 215 -23.24 20.31 32.14
C LYS A 215 -23.16 21.69 31.49
N LYS A 216 -22.37 21.86 30.42
CA LYS A 216 -22.14 23.17 29.78
C LYS A 216 -23.04 23.44 28.56
N ALA A 217 -23.87 22.48 28.15
CA ALA A 217 -24.58 22.51 26.87
C ALA A 217 -26.12 22.69 26.97
N VAL A 218 -26.64 23.24 28.08
CA VAL A 218 -28.07 23.56 28.20
C VAL A 218 -28.24 25.02 28.59
N ILE A 219 -28.62 25.87 27.61
CA ILE A 219 -29.67 26.91 27.65
C ILE A 219 -29.89 27.41 26.19
N PRO A 220 -31.13 27.68 25.70
CA PRO A 220 -31.45 27.77 24.27
C PRO A 220 -31.97 29.14 23.74
N SER A 221 -32.05 29.20 22.39
CA SER A 221 -32.85 30.11 21.52
C SER A 221 -32.29 31.53 21.30
N LYS A 222 -32.44 32.22 20.15
CA LYS A 222 -33.45 32.28 19.05
C LYS A 222 -32.83 33.25 17.99
N VAL A 223 -32.95 33.13 16.65
CA VAL A 223 -34.02 33.66 15.76
C VAL A 223 -33.58 33.53 14.27
N GLU A 224 -34.51 32.99 13.46
CA GLU A 224 -34.95 33.20 12.05
C GLU A 224 -34.03 33.32 10.80
N GLU A 225 -34.26 32.34 9.91
CA GLU A 225 -34.58 32.38 8.47
C GLU A 225 -34.57 33.70 7.66
N SER A 226 -33.94 33.65 6.47
CA SER A 226 -34.57 34.21 5.26
C SER A 226 -34.13 33.50 3.96
N ARG A 227 -35.13 33.25 3.11
CA ARG A 227 -35.09 32.58 1.79
C ARG A 227 -34.48 33.45 0.69
N ARG A 228 -33.88 32.85 -0.36
CA ARG A 228 -34.05 33.28 -1.76
C ARG A 228 -33.72 32.22 -2.83
N LYS A 229 -34.81 31.83 -3.51
CA LYS A 229 -35.11 31.31 -4.86
C LYS A 229 -34.02 30.79 -5.83
N SER A 230 -34.38 29.66 -6.46
CA SER A 230 -33.77 29.03 -7.64
C SER A 230 -34.14 29.69 -8.96
N SER A 231 -33.30 29.49 -9.99
CA SER A 231 -33.71 29.51 -11.39
C SER A 231 -33.21 28.27 -12.13
N ARG A 232 -34.06 27.80 -13.05
CA ARG A 232 -34.02 26.55 -13.82
C ARG A 232 -33.41 26.83 -15.20
N VAL A 233 -32.57 25.94 -15.73
CA VAL A 233 -32.23 25.89 -17.18
C VAL A 233 -32.34 24.44 -17.68
N THR A 234 -32.96 24.29 -18.85
CA THR A 234 -33.31 23.05 -19.55
C THR A 234 -32.16 22.51 -20.44
N PRO A 235 -32.25 21.25 -20.92
CA PRO A 235 -31.11 20.52 -21.49
C PRO A 235 -30.99 20.61 -23.02
N ARG A 236 -29.76 20.63 -23.55
CA ARG A 236 -29.47 20.46 -25.00
C ARG A 236 -28.30 19.48 -25.22
N ASP A 237 -28.37 18.81 -26.37
CA ASP A 237 -27.68 17.61 -26.88
C ASP A 237 -26.15 17.44 -26.63
N PRO A 238 -25.62 16.20 -26.55
CA PRO A 238 -24.25 15.87 -26.17
C PRO A 238 -23.33 15.55 -27.36
N SER A 239 -23.04 16.51 -28.22
CA SER A 239 -22.07 16.30 -29.30
C SER A 239 -21.31 17.57 -29.71
N THR A 240 -20.56 18.16 -28.78
CA THR A 240 -19.48 19.09 -29.12
C THR A 240 -18.50 19.23 -27.96
N SER A 241 -17.26 18.80 -28.23
CA SER A 241 -15.98 19.17 -27.62
C SER A 241 -15.87 19.40 -26.09
N LEU A 242 -14.88 18.74 -25.49
CA LEU A 242 -14.32 18.94 -24.14
C LEU A 242 -13.78 20.37 -23.85
N ARG A 243 -14.25 21.41 -24.57
CA ARG A 243 -13.74 22.79 -24.49
C ARG A 243 -14.53 23.74 -23.60
N SER A 244 -15.70 23.38 -23.07
CA SER A 244 -16.55 24.37 -22.38
C SER A 244 -16.94 23.93 -20.97
N ALA A 245 -16.16 24.39 -19.97
CA ALA A 245 -16.60 24.77 -18.61
C ALA A 245 -15.43 24.95 -17.60
N GLN A 246 -14.19 24.61 -17.95
CA GLN A 246 -13.00 24.82 -17.08
C GLN A 246 -11.88 25.66 -17.71
N ASP A 247 -12.00 26.03 -18.98
CA ASP A 247 -10.99 26.76 -19.76
C ASP A 247 -10.77 28.21 -19.25
N ASP A 248 -11.83 28.83 -18.68
CA ASP A 248 -11.81 30.23 -18.24
C ASP A 248 -10.83 30.55 -17.10
N ARG A 249 -10.25 29.55 -16.39
CA ARG A 249 -9.24 29.81 -15.34
C ARG A 249 -7.80 29.47 -15.75
N LEU A 250 -7.61 28.70 -16.81
CA LEU A 250 -6.28 28.41 -17.36
C LEU A 250 -5.81 29.54 -18.28
N SER A 251 -6.74 30.20 -18.97
CA SER A 251 -6.49 31.41 -19.78
C SER A 251 -5.81 32.53 -18.99
N ASP A 252 -6.15 32.69 -17.71
CA ASP A 252 -5.65 33.76 -16.84
C ASP A 252 -4.26 33.48 -16.25
N LEU A 253 -3.73 32.27 -16.43
CA LEU A 253 -2.41 31.90 -15.90
C LEU A 253 -1.27 32.51 -16.73
N PRO A 254 -0.11 32.77 -16.08
CA PRO A 254 1.07 33.30 -16.76
C PRO A 254 1.49 32.41 -17.93
N SER A 255 1.78 33.03 -19.07
CA SER A 255 2.33 32.32 -20.22
C SER A 255 3.72 31.77 -19.91
N ALA A 256 3.98 30.52 -20.26
CA ALA A 256 5.27 29.86 -20.12
C ALA A 256 5.45 28.75 -21.14
N LYS A 257 6.61 28.75 -21.80
CA LYS A 257 7.04 27.67 -22.69
C LYS A 257 7.42 26.43 -21.87
N ALA A 258 7.20 25.24 -22.43
CA ALA A 258 7.72 24.01 -21.86
C ALA A 258 9.26 24.02 -21.82
N ARG A 259 9.82 23.97 -20.61
CA ARG A 259 11.26 23.94 -20.35
C ARG A 259 11.57 23.24 -19.04
N PHE A 260 12.84 22.92 -18.82
CA PHE A 260 13.30 22.41 -17.53
C PHE A 260 12.94 23.35 -16.38
N VAL A 261 12.42 22.78 -15.29
CA VAL A 261 12.17 23.47 -14.03
C VAL A 261 12.94 22.72 -12.95
N GLU A 262 13.75 23.42 -12.17
CA GLU A 262 14.53 22.77 -11.10
C GLU A 262 13.57 22.08 -10.10
N PRO A 263 13.77 20.79 -9.79
CA PRO A 263 12.88 20.05 -8.90
C PRO A 263 12.76 20.68 -7.51
N MET A 264 11.53 20.82 -7.00
CA MET A 264 11.27 21.19 -5.62
C MET A 264 11.76 20.08 -4.66
N LYS A 265 12.35 20.46 -3.53
CA LYS A 265 13.05 19.53 -2.62
C LYS A 265 12.25 19.32 -1.34
N ALA A 266 12.09 18.07 -0.93
CA ALA A 266 11.48 17.73 0.35
C ALA A 266 12.45 17.90 1.55
N LYS A 267 11.95 18.42 2.67
CA LYS A 267 12.65 18.51 3.96
C LYS A 267 12.54 17.17 4.71
N LEU A 268 13.67 16.64 5.20
CA LEU A 268 13.63 15.46 6.06
C LEU A 268 13.08 15.85 7.43
N VAL A 269 12.09 15.11 7.92
CA VAL A 269 11.52 15.27 9.26
C VAL A 269 11.43 13.92 9.94
N GLU A 270 11.58 13.90 11.26
CA GLU A 270 11.54 12.66 12.06
C GLU A 270 10.12 12.24 12.41
N LYS A 271 9.25 13.21 12.68
CA LYS A 271 7.85 13.00 13.03
C LYS A 271 6.94 13.75 12.06
N PRO A 272 5.75 13.22 11.77
CA PRO A 272 4.79 13.94 10.96
C PRO A 272 4.37 15.24 11.67
N PRO A 273 4.09 16.32 10.91
CA PRO A 273 3.52 17.53 11.46
C PRO A 273 2.18 17.25 12.14
N VAL A 274 1.99 17.84 13.32
CA VAL A 274 0.75 17.69 14.12
C VAL A 274 -0.40 18.51 13.52
N THR A 275 -0.08 19.56 12.77
CA THR A 275 -1.04 20.49 12.18
C THR A 275 -0.74 20.75 10.70
N GLY A 276 -1.76 21.21 9.99
CA GLY A 276 -1.70 21.54 8.57
C GLY A 276 -2.49 20.54 7.70
N ASP A 277 -2.88 21.01 6.52
CA ASP A 277 -3.56 20.18 5.52
C ASP A 277 -2.52 19.52 4.61
N TRP A 278 -2.12 18.31 5.01
CA TRP A 278 -1.12 17.52 4.32
C TRP A 278 -1.76 16.41 3.51
N MET A 279 -1.25 16.21 2.30
CA MET A 279 -1.49 15.01 1.50
C MET A 279 -0.22 14.18 1.47
N TYR A 280 -0.36 12.87 1.69
CA TYR A 280 0.79 11.96 1.70
C TYR A 280 0.78 11.08 0.46
N GLU A 281 1.96 10.92 -0.13
CA GLU A 281 2.24 10.06 -1.28
C GLU A 281 3.32 9.04 -0.90
N LEU A 282 3.41 7.95 -1.65
CA LEU A 282 4.51 7.00 -1.48
C LEU A 282 5.85 7.66 -1.80
N LYS A 283 6.86 7.40 -0.96
CA LYS A 283 8.23 7.73 -1.31
C LYS A 283 8.80 6.64 -2.20
N PHE A 284 9.09 7.00 -3.44
CA PHE A 284 9.80 6.17 -4.38
C PHE A 284 11.32 6.26 -4.20
N ASP A 285 11.98 5.13 -4.45
CA ASP A 285 13.43 4.98 -4.51
C ASP A 285 13.85 4.82 -5.98
N GLY A 286 14.30 5.92 -6.60
CA GLY A 286 14.49 5.98 -8.05
C GLY A 286 15.32 7.18 -8.50
N ILE A 287 15.12 7.56 -9.77
CA ILE A 287 15.76 8.72 -10.39
C ILE A 287 14.70 9.79 -10.62
N ARG A 288 14.87 10.95 -9.99
CA ARG A 288 14.04 12.13 -10.21
C ARG A 288 14.12 12.55 -11.67
N LEU A 289 12.95 12.71 -12.29
CA LEU A 289 12.84 13.00 -13.72
C LEU A 289 11.85 14.15 -13.98
N ILE A 290 12.29 15.13 -14.75
CA ILE A 290 11.46 16.18 -15.35
C ILE A 290 11.25 15.85 -16.82
N ALA A 291 10.03 15.48 -17.19
CA ALA A 291 9.65 15.25 -18.58
C ALA A 291 9.16 16.56 -19.20
N VAL A 292 9.80 16.99 -20.29
CA VAL A 292 9.44 18.21 -21.03
C VAL A 292 8.98 17.80 -22.42
N LYS A 293 7.71 18.09 -22.74
CA LYS A 293 7.13 17.89 -24.06
C LYS A 293 6.89 19.24 -24.73
N SER A 294 7.31 19.36 -26.00
CA SER A 294 7.00 20.49 -26.87
C SER A 294 6.72 19.98 -28.28
N GLY A 295 5.45 19.93 -28.65
CA GLY A 295 4.97 19.22 -29.84
C GLY A 295 5.40 17.75 -29.80
N GLU A 296 6.08 17.31 -30.85
CA GLU A 296 6.60 15.94 -30.98
C GLU A 296 7.92 15.71 -30.22
N LYS A 297 8.57 16.77 -29.74
CA LYS A 297 9.87 16.67 -29.06
C LYS A 297 9.68 16.42 -27.57
N VAL A 298 10.34 15.39 -27.06
CA VAL A 298 10.36 15.05 -25.64
C VAL A 298 11.80 15.01 -25.13
N SER A 299 12.05 15.69 -24.01
CA SER A 299 13.31 15.62 -23.25
C SER A 299 13.03 15.09 -21.85
N LEU A 300 13.85 14.15 -21.40
CA LEU A 300 13.74 13.54 -20.09
C LEU A 300 14.95 13.98 -19.26
N LEU A 301 14.76 14.91 -18.34
CA LEU A 301 15.87 15.58 -17.65
C LEU A 301 15.98 15.14 -16.19
N SER A 302 17.17 14.76 -15.76
CA SER A 302 17.45 14.44 -14.35
C SER A 302 17.35 15.67 -13.45
N ARG A 303 17.45 15.48 -12.13
CA ARG A 303 17.55 16.58 -11.16
C ARG A 303 18.62 17.63 -11.49
N ASN A 304 19.74 17.21 -12.08
CA ASN A 304 20.86 18.08 -12.44
C ASN A 304 20.85 18.40 -13.95
N GLN A 305 19.71 18.27 -14.61
CA GLN A 305 19.49 18.59 -16.02
C GLN A 305 20.26 17.70 -17.03
N ASN A 306 20.84 16.58 -16.60
CA ASN A 306 21.37 15.57 -17.52
C ASN A 306 20.22 14.93 -18.34
N GLU A 307 20.42 14.75 -19.64
CA GLU A 307 19.46 14.11 -20.53
C GLU A 307 19.43 12.58 -20.32
N LEU A 308 18.22 12.04 -20.18
CA LEU A 308 17.93 10.64 -19.86
C LEU A 308 17.06 9.97 -20.92
N GLY A 309 16.69 10.68 -22.00
CA GLY A 309 15.82 10.12 -23.06
C GLY A 309 16.33 8.81 -23.65
N ALA A 310 17.63 8.74 -23.97
CA ALA A 310 18.27 7.52 -24.48
C ALA A 310 18.24 6.35 -23.49
N ARG A 311 18.19 6.64 -22.18
CA ARG A 311 18.14 5.64 -21.12
C ARG A 311 16.73 5.06 -20.94
N PHE A 312 15.69 5.82 -21.27
CA PHE A 312 14.29 5.46 -21.04
C PHE A 312 13.41 5.73 -22.27
N PRO A 313 13.68 5.09 -23.43
CA PRO A 313 12.94 5.34 -24.66
C PRO A 313 11.44 5.02 -24.53
N GLU A 314 11.06 4.02 -23.73
CA GLU A 314 9.66 3.70 -23.44
C GLU A 314 8.91 4.83 -22.72
N ILE A 315 9.61 5.63 -21.92
CA ILE A 315 9.02 6.81 -21.24
C ILE A 315 8.94 7.98 -22.22
N VAL A 316 9.91 8.13 -23.13
CA VAL A 316 9.87 9.15 -24.19
C VAL A 316 8.62 8.98 -25.04
N GLU A 317 8.37 7.76 -25.55
CA GLU A 317 7.20 7.47 -26.40
C GLU A 317 5.88 7.66 -25.64
N ALA A 318 5.82 7.22 -24.37
CA ALA A 318 4.64 7.41 -23.55
C ALA A 318 4.35 8.92 -23.31
N VAL A 319 5.38 9.73 -23.00
CA VAL A 319 5.20 11.18 -22.79
C VAL A 319 4.78 11.86 -24.10
N LYS A 320 5.34 11.43 -25.23
CA LYS A 320 4.98 11.93 -26.56
C LYS A 320 3.50 11.71 -26.87
N SER A 321 2.93 10.57 -26.46
CA SER A 321 1.53 10.22 -26.67
C SER A 321 0.52 10.99 -25.80
N LEU A 322 0.97 11.77 -24.80
CA LEU A 322 0.07 12.55 -23.96
C LEU A 322 -0.73 13.59 -24.78
N PRO A 323 -2.01 13.86 -24.45
CA PRO A 323 -2.90 14.71 -25.22
C PRO A 323 -2.73 16.18 -24.79
N ALA A 324 -1.51 16.67 -24.90
CA ALA A 324 -1.12 18.06 -24.70
C ALA A 324 -0.07 18.44 -25.75
N HIS A 325 -0.12 19.67 -26.28
CA HIS A 325 0.90 20.16 -27.18
C HIS A 325 2.19 20.48 -26.42
N GLU A 326 2.06 21.09 -25.24
CA GLU A 326 3.18 21.39 -24.35
C GLU A 326 2.88 20.93 -22.93
N CYS A 327 3.82 20.24 -22.28
CA CYS A 327 3.70 19.97 -20.85
C CYS A 327 5.07 19.81 -20.18
N VAL A 328 5.11 20.08 -18.87
CA VAL A 328 6.24 19.78 -18.01
C VAL A 328 5.76 18.99 -16.80
N ILE A 329 6.23 17.76 -16.66
CA ILE A 329 5.81 16.82 -15.62
C ILE A 329 6.98 16.50 -14.71
N ASP A 330 6.74 16.55 -13.39
CA ASP A 330 7.69 16.14 -12.37
C ASP A 330 7.31 14.78 -11.79
N GLY A 331 8.27 13.87 -11.76
CA GLY A 331 8.05 12.49 -11.36
C GLY A 331 9.32 11.76 -10.95
N GLU A 332 9.18 10.48 -10.64
CA GLU A 332 10.30 9.59 -10.33
C GLU A 332 10.27 8.38 -11.26
N VAL A 333 11.40 8.07 -11.91
CA VAL A 333 11.56 6.81 -12.62
C VAL A 333 12.01 5.76 -11.63
N VAL A 334 11.32 4.62 -11.61
CA VAL A 334 11.61 3.49 -10.74
C VAL A 334 11.67 2.20 -11.52
N ALA A 335 12.54 1.29 -11.11
CA ALA A 335 12.41 -0.13 -11.41
C ALA A 335 11.72 -0.79 -10.23
N LEU A 336 10.82 -1.73 -10.52
CA LEU A 336 10.07 -2.43 -9.48
C LEU A 336 10.56 -3.86 -9.34
N ASP A 337 10.67 -4.34 -8.10
CA ASP A 337 10.90 -5.75 -7.85
C ASP A 337 9.63 -6.59 -8.12
N LYS A 338 9.75 -7.90 -7.98
CA LYS A 338 8.64 -8.86 -8.16
C LYS A 338 7.49 -8.63 -7.16
N GLU A 339 7.75 -7.97 -6.03
CA GLU A 339 6.76 -7.54 -5.05
C GLU A 339 6.19 -6.14 -5.35
N GLY A 340 6.65 -5.48 -6.43
CA GLY A 340 6.17 -4.18 -6.87
C GLY A 340 6.76 -2.98 -6.13
N ARG A 341 7.83 -3.18 -5.33
CA ARG A 341 8.52 -2.12 -4.59
C ARG A 341 9.58 -1.48 -5.46
N SER A 342 9.71 -0.16 -5.38
CA SER A 342 10.79 0.56 -6.08
C SER A 342 12.15 0.19 -5.51
N SER A 343 13.11 -0.11 -6.39
CA SER A 343 14.49 -0.39 -6.03
C SER A 343 15.45 0.36 -6.95
N PHE A 344 16.29 1.20 -6.36
CA PHE A 344 17.35 1.88 -7.09
C PHE A 344 18.41 0.90 -7.64
N GLN A 345 18.62 -0.23 -6.97
CA GLN A 345 19.57 -1.24 -7.42
C GLN A 345 19.09 -1.97 -8.67
N LEU A 346 17.79 -2.20 -8.81
CA LEU A 346 17.23 -2.73 -10.06
C LEU A 346 17.40 -1.75 -11.23
N LEU A 347 17.32 -0.44 -10.98
CA LEU A 347 17.62 0.58 -11.99
C LEU A 347 19.10 0.58 -12.42
N GLN A 348 20.03 0.39 -11.48
CA GLN A 348 21.46 0.26 -11.80
C GLN A 348 21.77 -1.06 -12.52
N ALA A 349 21.18 -2.18 -12.10
CA ALA A 349 21.40 -3.48 -12.73
C ALA A 349 20.90 -3.50 -14.19
N ARG A 350 19.80 -2.78 -14.48
CA ARG A 350 19.33 -2.59 -15.86
C ARG A 350 20.37 -1.88 -16.73
N GLU A 351 21.07 -0.89 -16.17
CA GLU A 351 22.09 -0.08 -16.85
C GLU A 351 23.37 -0.88 -17.12
N MET A 352 23.78 -1.75 -16.19
CA MET A 352 25.03 -2.52 -16.29
C MET A 352 24.89 -3.87 -17.00
N GLU A 353 23.76 -4.56 -16.84
CA GLU A 353 23.60 -5.97 -17.23
C GLU A 353 22.57 -6.19 -18.35
N GLY A 354 22.02 -5.12 -18.93
CA GLY A 354 21.02 -5.21 -20.00
C GLY A 354 19.71 -5.89 -19.60
N ARG A 355 19.43 -6.00 -18.30
CA ARG A 355 18.22 -6.67 -17.76
C ARG A 355 16.94 -5.91 -18.11
N THR A 356 15.88 -6.64 -18.44
CA THR A 356 14.57 -6.11 -18.85
C THR A 356 13.62 -5.86 -17.68
N SER A 357 14.10 -5.38 -16.54
CA SER A 357 13.20 -5.01 -15.44
C SER A 357 12.29 -3.87 -15.92
N PRO A 358 10.95 -4.00 -15.81
CA PRO A 358 10.05 -2.95 -16.25
C PRO A 358 10.30 -1.70 -15.41
N VAL A 359 10.49 -0.57 -16.08
CA VAL A 359 10.59 0.73 -15.43
C VAL A 359 9.30 1.51 -15.63
N TYR A 360 9.03 2.38 -14.66
CA TYR A 360 7.85 3.22 -14.68
C TYR A 360 8.22 4.63 -14.26
N PHE A 361 7.60 5.61 -14.90
CA PHE A 361 7.64 7.01 -14.51
C PHE A 361 6.41 7.34 -13.67
N TYR A 362 6.59 7.46 -12.35
CA TYR A 362 5.53 7.90 -11.45
C TYR A 362 5.49 9.43 -11.42
N ALA A 363 4.58 10.01 -12.21
CA ALA A 363 4.30 11.43 -12.25
C ALA A 363 3.51 11.86 -11.01
N PHE A 364 4.02 12.84 -10.26
CA PHE A 364 3.35 13.35 -9.05
C PHE A 364 3.03 14.84 -9.10
N ASP A 365 3.52 15.61 -10.07
CA ASP A 365 3.19 17.03 -10.24
C ASP A 365 3.21 17.46 -11.72
N LEU A 366 2.43 18.50 -12.06
CA LEU A 366 2.36 19.11 -13.39
C LEU A 366 2.70 20.59 -13.25
N LEU A 367 3.74 21.01 -13.96
CA LEU A 367 4.38 22.32 -13.76
C LEU A 367 3.99 23.33 -14.84
N GLN A 368 3.67 22.83 -16.03
CA GLN A 368 3.27 23.61 -17.19
C GLN A 368 2.35 22.75 -18.07
N LEU A 369 1.36 23.39 -18.69
CA LEU A 369 0.44 22.76 -19.64
C LEU A 369 0.03 23.77 -20.71
N ASP A 370 0.18 23.40 -21.98
CA ASP A 370 -0.28 24.13 -23.17
C ASP A 370 -0.06 25.65 -23.13
N GLY A 371 1.19 26.02 -22.86
CA GLY A 371 1.66 27.41 -22.83
C GLY A 371 1.40 28.13 -21.51
N LYS A 372 0.88 27.45 -20.48
CA LYS A 372 0.53 28.06 -19.18
C LYS A 372 1.36 27.50 -18.03
N SER A 373 1.96 28.39 -17.25
CA SER A 373 2.65 28.04 -16.01
C SER A 373 1.66 27.67 -14.93
N LEU A 374 1.86 26.50 -14.30
CA LEU A 374 1.04 26.03 -13.19
C LEU A 374 1.73 26.24 -11.83
N LEU A 375 2.96 26.76 -11.80
CA LEU A 375 3.79 26.82 -10.59
C LEU A 375 3.13 27.59 -9.43
N SER A 376 2.35 28.63 -9.74
CA SER A 376 1.63 29.46 -8.76
C SER A 376 0.31 28.86 -8.28
N LEU A 377 -0.19 27.80 -8.93
CA LEU A 377 -1.40 27.13 -8.51
C LEU A 377 -1.16 26.30 -7.24
N PRO A 378 -2.18 26.14 -6.37
CA PRO A 378 -2.15 25.16 -5.30
C PRO A 378 -1.85 23.74 -5.82
N LEU A 379 -1.10 22.96 -5.05
CA LEU A 379 -0.72 21.59 -5.40
C LEU A 379 -1.92 20.72 -5.79
N GLU A 380 -3.03 20.81 -5.07
CA GLU A 380 -4.25 20.07 -5.41
C GLU A 380 -4.75 20.36 -6.83
N ALA A 381 -4.73 21.63 -7.26
CA ALA A 381 -5.14 22.00 -8.62
C ALA A 381 -4.19 21.42 -9.67
N ARG A 382 -2.87 21.48 -9.43
CA ARG A 382 -1.86 20.90 -10.34
C ARG A 382 -2.02 19.39 -10.47
N LYS A 383 -2.26 18.68 -9.36
CA LYS A 383 -2.49 17.24 -9.35
C LYS A 383 -3.79 16.84 -10.05
N ASN A 384 -4.87 17.60 -9.87
CA ASN A 384 -6.13 17.36 -10.58
C ASN A 384 -5.98 17.53 -12.10
N LEU A 385 -5.16 18.48 -12.56
CA LEU A 385 -4.83 18.64 -13.98
C LEU A 385 -3.96 17.48 -14.48
N LEU A 386 -2.96 17.04 -13.70
CA LEU A 386 -2.13 15.88 -14.03
C LEU A 386 -2.96 14.60 -14.18
N GLU A 387 -3.88 14.35 -13.24
CA GLU A 387 -4.74 13.16 -13.27
C GLU A 387 -5.63 13.15 -14.52
N LYS A 388 -6.19 14.30 -14.92
CA LYS A 388 -6.96 14.43 -16.17
C LYS A 388 -6.11 14.22 -17.41
N LEU A 389 -4.88 14.76 -17.43
CA LEU A 389 -3.95 14.58 -18.54
C LEU A 389 -3.64 13.09 -18.77
N GLY A 390 -3.41 12.33 -17.69
CA GLY A 390 -3.19 10.88 -17.75
C GLY A 390 -4.45 10.06 -18.02
N ALA A 391 -5.60 10.45 -17.49
CA ALA A 391 -6.87 9.75 -17.70
C ALA A 391 -7.35 9.77 -19.17
N THR A 392 -6.81 10.70 -19.98
CA THR A 392 -7.15 10.87 -21.39
C THR A 392 -6.33 9.95 -22.32
N VAL A 393 -5.35 9.20 -21.78
CA VAL A 393 -4.41 8.33 -22.55
C VAL A 393 -4.77 6.85 -22.51
N VAL A 394 -5.85 6.48 -21.83
CA VAL A 394 -6.32 5.08 -21.80
C VAL A 394 -7.39 4.91 -22.87
N PRO A 395 -7.03 4.66 -24.15
CA PRO A 395 -6.70 3.29 -24.57
C PRO A 395 -5.67 3.18 -25.73
N THR A 396 -5.23 1.94 -26.01
CA THR A 396 -4.50 1.45 -27.21
C THR A 396 -2.98 1.30 -27.16
N CYS A 397 -2.45 0.53 -26.20
CA CYS A 397 -1.26 -0.29 -26.46
C CYS A 397 -1.56 -1.73 -26.05
N ARG A 398 -1.84 -2.58 -27.05
CA ARG A 398 -1.95 -4.04 -26.93
C ARG A 398 -0.53 -4.63 -26.92
N ASP A 399 0.18 -4.49 -25.82
CA ASP A 399 1.30 -5.38 -25.51
C ASP A 399 1.34 -5.64 -24.00
N ASP A 400 1.93 -6.77 -23.61
CA ASP A 400 1.97 -7.28 -22.23
C ASP A 400 2.85 -6.44 -21.28
N ARG A 401 3.24 -5.21 -21.67
CA ARG A 401 4.25 -4.39 -20.97
C ARG A 401 3.71 -3.28 -20.07
N GLY A 402 2.39 -3.06 -20.02
CA GLY A 402 1.76 -2.08 -19.13
C GLY A 402 2.15 -0.62 -19.43
N ASP A 403 1.38 0.33 -18.90
CA ASP A 403 1.63 1.77 -19.12
C ASP A 403 2.94 2.21 -18.41
N PRO A 404 3.94 2.75 -19.15
CA PRO A 404 5.18 3.27 -18.57
C PRO A 404 4.97 4.50 -17.69
N ILE A 405 3.90 5.28 -17.89
CA ILE A 405 3.59 6.47 -17.08
C ILE A 405 2.51 6.14 -16.07
N ARG A 406 2.70 6.58 -14.83
CA ARG A 406 1.76 6.31 -13.73
C ARG A 406 1.52 7.56 -12.92
N TYR A 407 0.26 7.83 -12.59
CA TYR A 407 -0.06 8.89 -11.65
C TYR A 407 0.22 8.44 -10.21
N SER A 408 0.99 9.24 -9.47
CA SER A 408 1.21 9.08 -8.04
C SER A 408 0.19 9.93 -7.26
N GLY A 409 -0.92 9.27 -6.90
CA GLY A 409 -2.00 9.85 -6.11
C GLY A 409 -1.69 9.88 -4.61
N ALA A 410 -2.45 10.69 -3.86
CA ALA A 410 -2.39 10.70 -2.41
C ALA A 410 -2.97 9.40 -1.83
N ILE A 411 -2.27 8.80 -0.88
CA ILE A 411 -2.66 7.54 -0.22
C ILE A 411 -3.42 7.77 1.09
N GLY A 412 -3.47 9.01 1.59
CA GLY A 412 -4.24 9.38 2.78
C GLY A 412 -3.77 10.70 3.41
N GLY A 413 -4.39 11.04 4.55
CA GLY A 413 -4.07 12.23 5.36
C GLY A 413 -3.45 11.93 6.73
N ASP A 414 -3.50 10.67 7.18
CA ASP A 414 -2.95 10.27 8.48
C ASP A 414 -1.54 9.68 8.30
N ALA A 415 -0.53 10.50 8.57
CA ALA A 415 0.85 10.09 8.38
C ALA A 415 1.32 8.95 9.29
N GLU A 416 0.80 8.85 10.51
CA GLU A 416 1.26 7.83 11.46
C GLU A 416 0.76 6.45 11.02
N LEU A 417 -0.53 6.34 10.71
CA LEU A 417 -1.10 5.11 10.16
C LEU A 417 -0.44 4.71 8.83
N LEU A 418 -0.19 5.68 7.95
CA LEU A 418 0.47 5.43 6.67
C LEU A 418 1.92 4.99 6.84
N LEU A 419 2.67 5.59 7.76
CA LEU A 419 4.06 5.18 8.02
C LEU A 419 4.15 3.76 8.55
N ASP A 420 3.23 3.35 9.42
CA ASP A 420 3.18 1.98 9.93
C ASP A 420 2.89 0.97 8.81
N GLU A 421 1.97 1.30 7.90
CA GLU A 421 1.66 0.47 6.74
C GLU A 421 2.86 0.38 5.78
N VAL A 422 3.41 1.53 5.38
CA VAL A 422 4.57 1.62 4.47
C VAL A 422 5.78 0.88 5.06
N LYS A 423 5.99 0.96 6.38
CA LYS A 423 7.04 0.21 7.09
C LYS A 423 6.79 -1.30 7.06
N ARG A 424 5.55 -1.75 7.27
CA ARG A 424 5.17 -3.17 7.22
C ARG A 424 5.38 -3.79 5.83
N HIS A 425 5.14 -3.02 4.77
CA HIS A 425 5.41 -3.46 3.38
C HIS A 425 6.87 -3.29 2.94
N GLY A 426 7.73 -2.76 3.82
CA GLY A 426 9.14 -2.52 3.53
C GLY A 426 9.35 -1.50 2.40
N LEU A 427 8.45 -0.52 2.27
CA LEU A 427 8.60 0.62 1.37
C LEU A 427 9.48 1.68 2.01
N GLU A 428 10.01 2.64 1.23
CA GLU A 428 11.04 3.57 1.71
C GLU A 428 10.51 4.63 2.69
N GLY A 429 9.23 4.97 2.59
CA GLY A 429 8.62 6.03 3.37
C GLY A 429 7.46 6.71 2.65
N ILE A 430 7.10 7.89 3.13
CA ILE A 430 6.09 8.76 2.51
C ILE A 430 6.65 10.17 2.27
N ILE A 431 6.11 10.83 1.25
CA ILE A 431 6.30 12.25 1.00
C ILE A 431 5.02 12.96 1.43
N GLY A 432 5.11 13.83 2.42
CA GLY A 432 4.03 14.74 2.78
C GLY A 432 4.14 16.02 1.97
N LYS A 433 3.04 16.51 1.44
CA LYS A 433 2.98 17.78 0.72
C LYS A 433 1.80 18.60 1.24
N GLN A 434 1.98 19.89 1.48
CA GLN A 434 0.87 20.76 1.86
C GLN A 434 -0.08 20.95 0.67
N ARG A 435 -1.37 20.66 0.85
CA ARG A 435 -2.38 20.65 -0.22
C ARG A 435 -2.47 21.97 -0.98
N THR A 436 -2.32 23.08 -0.26
CA THR A 436 -2.44 24.44 -0.79
C THR A 436 -1.10 25.05 -1.24
N SER A 437 0.00 24.31 -1.13
CA SER A 437 1.33 24.83 -1.48
C SER A 437 1.53 25.04 -2.99
N VAL A 438 2.19 26.15 -3.32
CA VAL A 438 2.69 26.42 -4.68
C VAL A 438 3.95 25.59 -4.96
N TYR A 439 4.37 25.51 -6.22
CA TYR A 439 5.61 24.82 -6.57
C TYR A 439 6.80 25.79 -6.49
N GLU A 440 7.72 25.55 -5.55
CA GLU A 440 8.90 26.38 -5.35
C GLU A 440 10.14 25.71 -5.95
N ALA A 441 10.43 26.02 -7.22
CA ALA A 441 11.54 25.44 -7.96
C ALA A 441 12.87 25.55 -7.20
N GLY A 442 13.59 24.43 -7.09
CA GLY A 442 14.89 24.33 -6.42
C GLY A 442 14.91 24.49 -4.91
N ARG A 443 13.81 24.95 -4.29
CA ARG A 443 13.74 25.27 -2.85
C ARG A 443 13.40 24.06 -1.99
N ARG A 444 13.80 24.15 -0.72
CA ARG A 444 13.44 23.23 0.36
C ARG A 444 12.74 23.99 1.48
N SER A 445 11.57 24.55 1.18
CA SER A 445 10.78 25.36 2.11
C SER A 445 10.22 24.57 3.29
N GLY A 446 10.01 23.27 3.10
CA GLY A 446 9.30 22.42 4.05
C GLY A 446 7.81 22.26 3.72
N ALA A 447 7.29 22.93 2.69
CA ALA A 447 5.96 22.62 2.16
C ALA A 447 5.87 21.18 1.63
N TRP A 448 7.00 20.60 1.25
CA TRP A 448 7.18 19.17 1.03
C TRP A 448 8.10 18.60 2.11
N ILE A 449 7.70 17.50 2.72
CA ILE A 449 8.44 16.76 3.72
C ILE A 449 8.63 15.32 3.28
N LYS A 450 9.71 14.69 3.76
CA LYS A 450 9.92 13.25 3.59
C LYS A 450 10.06 12.61 4.96
N LEU A 451 9.25 11.59 5.20
CA LEU A 451 9.28 10.73 6.37
C LEU A 451 9.76 9.36 5.88
N LYS A 452 10.93 8.91 6.35
CA LYS A 452 11.52 7.64 5.92
C LYS A 452 11.15 6.53 6.88
N CYS A 453 10.74 5.39 6.35
CA CYS A 453 10.61 4.17 7.13
C CYS A 453 12.02 3.61 7.36
N ILE A 454 12.56 3.87 8.53
CA ILE A 454 13.88 3.37 8.91
C ILE A 454 13.69 1.96 9.49
N GLN A 455 14.25 0.96 8.81
CA GLN A 455 14.39 -0.36 9.40
C GLN A 455 15.61 -0.37 10.32
N GLN A 456 15.37 -0.73 11.58
CA GLN A 456 16.38 -0.86 12.62
C GLN A 456 16.83 -2.31 12.68
N GLN A 457 18.13 -2.53 12.56
CA GLN A 457 18.73 -3.84 12.81
C GLN A 457 20.04 -3.65 13.55
N GLU A 458 20.28 -4.52 14.53
CA GLU A 458 21.56 -4.62 15.21
C GLU A 458 22.47 -5.60 14.45
N PHE A 459 23.70 -5.15 14.19
CA PHE A 459 24.75 -5.94 13.58
C PHE A 459 26.01 -5.86 14.42
N VAL A 460 26.83 -6.89 14.33
CA VAL A 460 28.11 -6.98 15.00
C VAL A 460 29.21 -6.52 14.04
N ILE A 461 30.09 -5.64 14.51
CA ILE A 461 31.24 -5.18 13.71
C ILE A 461 32.31 -6.27 13.72
N GLY A 462 32.73 -6.71 12.54
CA GLY A 462 33.81 -7.70 12.37
C GLY A 462 35.07 -7.14 11.71
N GLY A 463 35.02 -5.94 11.14
CA GLY A 463 36.22 -5.29 10.59
C GLY A 463 35.94 -3.92 9.99
N TYR A 464 36.94 -3.34 9.33
CA TYR A 464 36.82 -2.09 8.60
C TYR A 464 37.81 -2.02 7.43
N THR A 465 37.50 -1.17 6.44
CA THR A 465 38.31 -0.96 5.24
C THR A 465 39.27 0.22 5.42
N PRO A 466 40.39 0.26 4.68
CA PRO A 466 41.24 1.43 4.59
C PRO A 466 40.46 2.69 4.19
N PRO A 467 40.93 3.89 4.56
CA PRO A 467 40.36 5.15 4.09
C PRO A 467 40.42 5.26 2.56
N GLN A 468 39.47 6.00 1.99
CA GLN A 468 39.41 6.30 0.55
C GLN A 468 39.07 7.79 0.35
N GLY A 469 39.66 8.39 -0.70
CA GLY A 469 39.49 9.81 -1.01
C GLY A 469 39.98 10.72 0.12
N ALA A 470 39.20 11.76 0.44
CA ALA A 470 39.53 12.75 1.48
C ALA A 470 39.26 12.26 2.92
N ARG A 471 38.75 11.03 3.12
CA ARG A 471 38.36 10.53 4.45
C ARG A 471 39.58 10.04 5.23
N LYS A 472 39.66 10.39 6.52
CA LYS A 472 40.70 9.92 7.46
C LYS A 472 40.21 8.70 8.26
N HIS A 473 41.13 7.90 8.78
CA HIS A 473 40.92 6.69 9.61
C HIS A 473 40.45 5.43 8.87
N PHE A 474 39.20 5.36 8.41
CA PHE A 474 38.68 4.18 7.70
C PHE A 474 37.65 4.56 6.64
N GLY A 475 37.51 3.72 5.61
CA GLY A 475 36.57 3.93 4.52
C GLY A 475 35.14 3.52 4.91
N ALA A 476 35.00 2.32 5.47
CA ALA A 476 33.73 1.78 5.94
C ALA A 476 33.96 0.66 6.96
N ILE A 477 32.95 0.36 7.78
CA ILE A 477 32.96 -0.81 8.67
C ILE A 477 32.28 -2.01 8.00
N LEU A 478 32.68 -3.22 8.38
CA LEU A 478 32.13 -4.50 7.95
C LEU A 478 31.28 -5.06 9.09
N VAL A 479 30.03 -5.40 8.80
CA VAL A 479 29.05 -5.82 9.80
C VAL A 479 28.42 -7.16 9.45
N GLY A 480 28.00 -7.91 10.47
CA GLY A 480 27.36 -9.21 10.33
C GLY A 480 26.40 -9.55 11.46
N TYR A 481 25.80 -10.74 11.40
CA TYR A 481 24.89 -11.27 12.42
C TYR A 481 25.32 -12.69 12.79
N TYR A 482 24.99 -13.12 14.01
CA TYR A 482 25.25 -14.49 14.43
C TYR A 482 24.13 -15.42 13.96
N ASP A 483 24.50 -16.47 13.24
CA ASP A 483 23.66 -17.63 12.92
C ASP A 483 24.36 -18.88 13.48
N ASN A 484 23.72 -19.59 14.42
CA ASN A 484 24.29 -20.77 15.07
C ASN A 484 25.73 -20.58 15.58
N LYS A 485 25.98 -19.46 16.29
CA LYS A 485 27.31 -19.02 16.81
C LYS A 485 28.36 -18.67 15.75
N LYS A 486 28.00 -18.67 14.47
CA LYS A 486 28.87 -18.25 13.36
C LYS A 486 28.53 -16.82 12.96
N LEU A 487 29.52 -15.95 12.84
CA LEU A 487 29.30 -14.59 12.37
C LEU A 487 29.23 -14.59 10.84
N VAL A 488 28.05 -14.28 10.30
CA VAL A 488 27.76 -14.22 8.87
C VAL A 488 27.78 -12.77 8.42
N PHE A 489 28.45 -12.49 7.30
CA PHE A 489 28.58 -11.15 6.75
C PHE A 489 27.23 -10.60 6.26
N ALA A 490 26.93 -9.37 6.67
CA ALA A 490 25.70 -8.67 6.28
C ALA A 490 25.99 -7.51 5.32
N GLY A 491 27.15 -6.86 5.42
CA GLY A 491 27.54 -5.83 4.48
C GLY A 491 28.57 -4.82 4.99
N LYS A 492 28.84 -3.82 4.15
CA LYS A 492 29.73 -2.69 4.42
C LYS A 492 28.93 -1.41 4.67
N VAL A 493 29.36 -0.64 5.67
CA VAL A 493 28.67 0.58 6.11
C VAL A 493 29.65 1.76 6.11
N GLY A 494 29.49 2.68 5.14
CA GLY A 494 30.46 3.74 4.83
C GLY A 494 29.94 5.18 4.91
N THR A 495 28.73 5.44 5.38
CA THR A 495 28.16 6.80 5.49
C THR A 495 27.76 7.10 6.94
N GLY A 496 27.13 8.23 7.26
CA GLY A 496 26.59 8.48 8.62
C GLY A 496 27.61 8.75 9.73
N PHE A 497 28.91 8.86 9.44
CA PHE A 497 29.92 9.20 10.43
C PHE A 497 30.36 10.66 10.29
N SER A 498 30.27 11.44 11.37
CA SER A 498 30.96 12.73 11.46
C SER A 498 32.47 12.52 11.63
N ALA A 499 33.28 13.55 11.38
CA ALA A 499 34.74 13.46 11.56
C ALA A 499 35.13 13.01 12.98
N ASN A 500 34.46 13.57 14.00
CA ASN A 500 34.69 13.19 15.40
C ASN A 500 34.28 11.73 15.66
N LEU A 501 33.16 11.29 15.08
CA LEU A 501 32.69 9.91 15.24
C LEU A 501 33.61 8.89 14.57
N LEU A 502 34.18 9.24 13.41
CA LEU A 502 35.18 8.41 12.73
C LEU A 502 36.43 8.22 13.61
N SER A 503 36.97 9.29 14.19
CA SER A 503 38.17 9.22 15.03
C SER A 503 37.93 8.37 16.27
N MET A 504 36.86 8.66 17.02
CA MET A 504 36.52 7.92 18.25
C MET A 504 36.24 6.44 17.98
N LEU A 505 35.53 6.11 16.88
CA LEU A 505 35.26 4.72 16.55
C LEU A 505 36.54 3.99 16.12
N HIS A 506 37.41 4.65 15.37
CA HIS A 506 38.67 4.06 14.94
C HIS A 506 39.57 3.69 16.12
N GLU A 507 39.65 4.52 17.16
CA GLU A 507 40.40 4.21 18.39
C GLU A 507 39.89 2.92 19.05
N LYS A 508 38.58 2.82 19.26
CA LYS A 508 37.95 1.63 19.85
C LYS A 508 38.09 0.36 18.99
N LEU A 509 38.03 0.52 17.67
CA LEU A 509 38.22 -0.61 16.76
C LEU A 509 39.67 -1.12 16.78
N ARG A 510 40.66 -0.24 16.97
CA ARG A 510 42.06 -0.66 17.13
C ARG A 510 42.29 -1.45 18.42
N GLU A 511 41.62 -1.09 19.51
CA GLU A 511 41.69 -1.84 20.78
C GLU A 511 41.19 -3.28 20.65
N GLU A 512 40.29 -3.54 19.70
CA GLU A 512 39.72 -4.86 19.44
C GLU A 512 40.32 -5.54 18.21
N GLN A 513 41.50 -5.11 17.74
CA GLN A 513 42.11 -5.67 16.54
C GLN A 513 42.37 -7.19 16.68
N ARG A 514 42.18 -7.91 15.57
CA ARG A 514 42.57 -9.31 15.40
C ARG A 514 43.22 -9.54 14.03
N GLU A 515 43.91 -10.66 13.87
CA GLU A 515 44.66 -10.97 12.65
C GLU A 515 43.79 -11.55 11.53
N ASP A 516 42.79 -12.34 11.88
CA ASP A 516 42.00 -13.15 10.96
C ASP A 516 40.56 -12.65 10.80
N CYS A 517 39.95 -12.99 9.67
CA CYS A 517 38.58 -12.61 9.35
C CYS A 517 37.58 -13.31 10.29
N PRO A 518 36.72 -12.59 11.03
CA PRO A 518 35.73 -13.22 11.89
C PRO A 518 34.51 -13.76 11.15
N PHE A 519 34.33 -13.38 9.87
CA PHE A 519 33.17 -13.78 9.07
C PHE A 519 33.38 -15.14 8.44
N VAL A 520 32.43 -16.06 8.64
CA VAL A 520 32.56 -17.44 8.15
C VAL A 520 32.34 -17.58 6.63
N ASP A 521 31.75 -16.56 6.02
CA ASP A 521 31.32 -16.55 4.62
C ASP A 521 32.12 -15.58 3.76
N LEU A 522 33.13 -14.88 4.30
CA LEU A 522 34.02 -14.04 3.47
C LEU A 522 35.30 -14.80 3.06
N PRO A 523 35.75 -14.66 1.80
CA PRO A 523 35.12 -13.90 0.72
C PRO A 523 33.98 -14.69 0.07
N SER A 524 32.82 -14.05 -0.09
CA SER A 524 31.64 -14.67 -0.71
C SER A 524 31.53 -14.36 -2.20
N LYS A 525 31.12 -15.36 -2.99
CA LYS A 525 30.68 -15.19 -4.38
C LYS A 525 29.17 -15.41 -4.51
N GLN A 526 28.53 -14.63 -5.36
CA GLN A 526 27.16 -14.85 -5.81
C GLN A 526 27.13 -14.72 -7.34
N ASN A 527 26.61 -15.73 -8.03
CA ASN A 527 26.57 -15.80 -9.49
C ASN A 527 27.94 -15.52 -10.17
N GLY A 528 29.02 -16.02 -9.57
CA GLY A 528 30.39 -15.84 -10.08
C GLY A 528 31.04 -14.48 -9.76
N GLN A 529 30.30 -13.51 -9.21
CA GLN A 529 30.83 -12.20 -8.81
C GLN A 529 31.07 -12.11 -7.29
N TRP A 530 32.07 -11.31 -6.89
CA TRP A 530 32.37 -11.07 -5.47
C TRP A 530 31.32 -10.16 -4.83
N ILE A 531 30.73 -10.62 -3.73
CA ILE A 531 29.73 -9.83 -3.00
C ILE A 531 30.37 -8.55 -2.48
N GLN A 532 29.76 -7.40 -2.79
CA GLN A 532 30.25 -6.05 -2.47
C GLN A 532 31.68 -5.75 -2.94
N GLY A 533 32.14 -6.47 -3.98
CA GLY A 533 33.50 -6.35 -4.51
C GLY A 533 34.59 -6.83 -3.54
N ILE A 534 34.25 -7.54 -2.46
CA ILE A 534 35.24 -8.02 -1.48
C ILE A 534 35.99 -9.22 -2.07
N THR A 535 37.11 -8.91 -2.73
CA THR A 535 38.02 -9.91 -3.27
C THR A 535 38.99 -10.44 -2.18
N PRO A 536 39.61 -11.62 -2.37
CA PRO A 536 40.69 -12.09 -1.49
C PRO A 536 41.83 -11.06 -1.36
N SER A 537 42.11 -10.30 -2.42
CA SER A 537 43.12 -9.22 -2.40
C SER A 537 42.69 -8.04 -1.53
N MET A 538 41.40 -7.69 -1.55
CA MET A 538 40.87 -6.65 -0.67
C MET A 538 40.84 -7.08 0.79
N MET A 539 40.53 -8.35 1.09
CA MET A 539 40.56 -8.87 2.46
C MET A 539 41.93 -8.74 3.12
N ARG A 540 43.03 -8.88 2.36
CA ARG A 540 44.39 -8.64 2.87
C ARG A 540 44.66 -7.19 3.29
N LYS A 541 43.86 -6.25 2.78
CA LYS A 541 43.95 -4.82 3.12
C LYS A 541 42.96 -4.41 4.20
N MET A 542 42.09 -5.31 4.66
CA MET A 542 41.10 -5.03 5.68
C MET A 542 41.72 -5.18 7.07
N HIS A 543 41.17 -4.43 8.03
CA HIS A 543 41.49 -4.58 9.43
C HIS A 543 40.34 -5.33 10.10
N TRP A 544 40.66 -6.42 10.79
CA TRP A 544 39.67 -7.26 11.46
C TRP A 544 39.60 -6.92 12.94
N VAL A 545 38.41 -7.05 13.51
CA VAL A 545 38.20 -6.80 14.93
C VAL A 545 37.46 -7.94 15.60
N ASN A 546 37.67 -8.10 16.89
CA ASN A 546 36.89 -8.99 17.71
C ASN A 546 35.41 -8.54 17.68
N PRO A 547 34.49 -9.46 17.37
CA PRO A 547 33.06 -9.15 17.24
C PRO A 547 32.39 -8.95 18.61
N LYS A 548 32.81 -7.89 19.33
CA LYS A 548 32.30 -7.48 20.64
C LYS A 548 31.38 -6.26 20.56
N PHE A 549 31.48 -5.47 19.50
CA PHE A 549 30.69 -4.26 19.33
C PHE A 549 29.40 -4.52 18.55
N VAL A 550 28.27 -4.18 19.17
CA VAL A 550 26.94 -4.17 18.53
C VAL A 550 26.66 -2.77 18.01
N LYS A 551 26.28 -2.66 16.75
CA LYS A 551 25.84 -1.44 16.09
C LYS A 551 24.37 -1.60 15.70
N SER A 552 23.49 -0.72 16.18
CA SER A 552 22.17 -0.56 15.58
C SER A 552 22.26 0.38 14.36
N SER A 553 21.91 -0.08 13.17
CA SER A 553 21.73 0.81 12.03
C SER A 553 20.33 1.43 12.06
N SER A 554 20.23 2.71 12.42
CA SER A 554 19.06 3.55 12.13
C SER A 554 19.35 5.02 12.15
N LEU A 555 18.68 5.78 11.27
CA LEU A 555 18.47 7.20 11.47
C LEU A 555 17.49 7.44 12.63
N SER A 556 17.96 8.21 13.61
CA SER A 556 17.41 8.85 14.82
C SER A 556 16.91 8.02 16.02
N GLY A 557 17.65 8.15 17.14
CA GLY A 557 17.10 8.82 18.34
C GLY A 557 16.77 8.03 19.63
N ARG A 558 17.80 7.79 20.45
CA ARG A 558 17.87 7.61 21.95
C ARG A 558 17.62 6.26 22.66
N ALA A 559 18.67 5.93 23.46
CA ALA A 559 18.78 5.25 24.76
C ALA A 559 18.79 3.70 24.75
N THR A 560 19.65 2.93 25.46
CA THR A 560 20.47 3.08 26.69
C THR A 560 21.69 2.14 26.67
N LYS A 561 22.75 2.46 27.45
CA LYS A 561 23.92 1.66 27.87
C LYS A 561 24.29 0.39 27.05
N ASN A 562 24.61 0.59 25.78
CA ASN A 562 25.65 -0.04 24.97
C ASN A 562 25.81 0.87 23.74
N TYR A 563 27.03 1.17 23.30
CA TYR A 563 27.28 2.28 22.36
C TYR A 563 26.63 2.05 20.98
N VAL A 564 25.46 2.66 20.76
CA VAL A 564 24.71 2.65 19.51
C VAL A 564 25.28 3.70 18.54
N LEU A 565 25.73 3.27 17.36
CA LEU A 565 26.25 4.14 16.29
C LEU A 565 25.29 4.14 15.09
N GLN A 566 24.70 5.30 14.82
CA GLN A 566 23.70 5.51 13.77
C GLN A 566 24.33 5.64 12.38
N CYS A 567 23.84 4.88 11.39
CA CYS A 567 24.25 4.99 9.99
C CYS A 567 23.19 4.40 9.03
N SER A 568 23.01 5.02 7.86
CA SER A 568 22.23 4.51 6.73
C SER A 568 23.03 3.48 5.91
N SER A 569 22.52 2.25 5.82
CA SER A 569 22.92 1.26 4.83
C SER A 569 21.69 0.91 3.99
N ASP A 570 21.80 0.96 2.66
CA ASP A 570 20.70 0.66 1.74
C ASP A 570 20.47 -0.86 1.54
N TYR A 571 21.14 -1.73 2.28
CA TYR A 571 21.02 -3.18 2.13
C TYR A 571 21.07 -3.90 3.49
N ALA A 572 19.89 -4.09 4.09
CA ALA A 572 19.67 -4.99 5.22
C ALA A 572 18.27 -5.62 5.10
N LYS A 573 17.99 -6.25 3.95
CA LYS A 573 16.76 -7.02 3.72
C LYS A 573 17.11 -8.39 3.16
N THR A 574 17.63 -9.26 4.01
CA THR A 574 17.58 -10.71 3.75
C THR A 574 17.69 -11.49 5.06
N LYS A 575 16.76 -12.43 5.23
CA LYS A 575 16.57 -13.41 6.32
C LYS A 575 15.81 -12.92 7.57
N ASN A 576 14.49 -13.00 7.49
CA ASN A 576 13.61 -13.13 8.65
C ASN A 576 13.77 -14.54 9.25
N ARG A 577 14.64 -14.70 10.26
CA ARG A 577 14.48 -15.66 11.37
C ARG A 577 15.59 -15.45 12.39
N VAL A 578 15.34 -14.65 13.41
CA VAL A 578 16.06 -14.75 14.69
C VAL A 578 15.02 -14.59 15.80
N THR A 579 14.74 -15.70 16.47
CA THR A 579 13.95 -15.75 17.70
C THR A 579 14.73 -15.09 18.84
N SER A 580 14.03 -14.26 19.61
CA SER A 580 14.57 -13.54 20.76
C SER A 580 15.08 -14.48 21.85
N PHE A 581 16.35 -14.34 22.24
CA PHE A 581 16.85 -14.85 23.52
C PHE A 581 16.89 -13.68 24.52
N ALA A 582 15.81 -13.51 25.29
CA ALA A 582 15.80 -12.64 26.45
C ALA A 582 16.24 -13.45 27.69
N LYS A 583 17.37 -13.05 28.27
CA LYS A 583 17.90 -13.52 29.56
C LYS A 583 16.84 -13.36 30.67
N ARG A 584 16.37 -14.47 31.24
CA ARG A 584 15.75 -14.45 32.58
C ARG A 584 16.88 -14.44 33.63
N ARG A 585 16.91 -13.40 34.47
CA ARG A 585 17.55 -13.48 35.80
C ARG A 585 16.45 -13.88 36.81
N PRO A 586 16.72 -14.77 37.78
CA PRO A 586 15.74 -15.13 38.80
C PRO A 586 15.71 -14.04 39.89
N HIS A 587 14.49 -13.63 40.26
CA HIS A 587 14.25 -12.85 41.46
C HIS A 587 14.13 -13.80 42.66
N HIS A 588 14.88 -13.49 43.71
CA HIS A 588 14.70 -14.00 45.06
C HIS A 588 13.35 -13.50 45.61
N SER A 589 12.54 -14.41 46.16
CA SER A 589 11.60 -14.12 47.24
C SER A 589 11.45 -15.37 48.12
N LEU A 590 11.65 -15.16 49.42
CA LEU A 590 11.57 -16.12 50.51
C LEU A 590 10.10 -16.40 50.91
N ILE A 591 9.95 -17.48 51.69
CA ILE A 591 8.80 -17.91 52.54
C ILE A 591 7.69 -18.66 51.77
N GLY A 592 7.28 -19.89 52.13
CA GLY A 592 7.64 -20.76 53.25
C GLY A 592 6.97 -22.14 53.13
N ASP A 593 7.56 -23.11 53.83
CA ASP A 593 7.06 -24.32 54.49
C ASP A 593 5.91 -25.15 53.88
N GLY A 594 6.19 -26.45 53.72
CA GLY A 594 5.21 -27.49 53.45
C GLY A 594 5.86 -28.85 53.19
N GLU A 595 6.10 -29.59 54.27
CA GLU A 595 6.55 -30.99 54.27
C GLU A 595 5.68 -31.91 53.41
N GLY A 596 6.29 -32.92 52.78
CA GLY A 596 5.57 -33.95 52.04
C GLY A 596 6.52 -35.02 51.51
N THR A 597 6.63 -36.09 52.28
CA THR A 597 7.51 -37.25 52.14
C THR A 597 7.09 -38.22 51.01
N ASP A 598 8.13 -38.81 50.40
CA ASP A 598 8.26 -40.24 50.08
C ASP A 598 7.28 -40.91 49.07
N ARG A 599 7.81 -41.35 47.91
CA ARG A 599 7.93 -42.79 47.52
C ARG A 599 8.24 -43.03 46.01
N ARG A 600 9.42 -43.63 45.80
CA ARG A 600 9.74 -44.84 45.01
C ARG A 600 9.32 -45.04 43.54
N SER A 601 10.38 -45.40 42.78
CA SER A 601 10.50 -46.50 41.80
C SER A 601 9.96 -46.23 40.38
N THR A 602 10.60 -46.63 39.28
CA THR A 602 11.44 -47.81 39.01
C THR A 602 12.48 -47.57 37.91
N ILE A 603 13.57 -48.33 38.02
CA ILE A 603 14.71 -48.56 37.12
C ILE A 603 14.30 -49.46 35.92
N ASN A 604 14.99 -49.30 34.77
CA ASN A 604 15.41 -50.30 33.76
C ASN A 604 15.48 -49.59 32.38
N HIS A 605 16.47 -49.73 31.50
CA HIS A 605 17.69 -50.53 31.38
C HIS A 605 18.49 -49.89 30.22
N LEU A 606 19.81 -49.76 30.37
CA LEU A 606 20.76 -49.61 29.25
C LEU A 606 20.90 -50.97 28.53
N PRO A 607 21.49 -51.03 27.32
CA PRO A 607 22.94 -51.18 27.26
C PRO A 607 23.64 -50.24 26.26
N GLN A 608 24.84 -49.84 26.67
CA GLN A 608 25.92 -49.35 25.84
C GLN A 608 26.32 -50.37 24.77
N ILE A 609 26.77 -49.89 23.61
CA ILE A 609 27.84 -50.53 22.85
C ILE A 609 28.92 -49.48 22.64
N ASP A 610 30.12 -49.83 23.10
CA ASP A 610 31.35 -49.08 23.04
C ASP A 610 32.30 -49.74 22.00
N MET A 611 33.37 -49.02 21.68
CA MET A 611 34.65 -49.44 21.10
C MET A 611 35.01 -48.89 19.71
N THR A 612 35.65 -47.73 19.77
CA THR A 612 37.07 -47.47 19.42
C THR A 612 37.71 -47.98 18.13
N LYS A 613 38.54 -47.06 17.58
CA LYS A 613 39.77 -47.18 16.74
C LYS A 613 39.61 -46.65 15.31
N GLN A 614 40.59 -46.05 14.63
CA GLN A 614 41.91 -45.42 14.85
C GLN A 614 42.43 -45.08 13.42
N VAL A 615 43.54 -44.33 13.28
CA VAL A 615 44.40 -44.18 12.07
C VAL A 615 43.89 -43.11 11.07
N SER A 616 44.62 -42.06 10.66
CA SER A 616 45.98 -41.55 10.89
C SER A 616 46.03 -40.07 10.55
#